data_AF-A0A2D6J0R4-F1
#
_entry.id   AF-A0A2D6J0R4-F1
#
_cell.length_a   1.000
_cell.length_b   1.000
_cell.length_c   1.000
_cell.angle_alpha   90.00
_cell.angle_beta   90.00
_cell.angle_gamma   90.00
#
_symmetry.space_group_name_H-M   'P 1'
#
loop_
_entity.id
_entity.type
_entity.pdbx_description
1 polymer ?
#
loop_
_entity_poly.entity_id
_entity_poly.type
_entity_poly.pdbx_seq_one_letter_code
_entity_poly.pdbx_strand_id
1 'polypeptide(L)'
;MEDKEKFEEVKPLLPGDKVLRIHRRRPRRRLRIAPNIPAVFRFLGDIATKTPLIPLIIALAGLWLLFSWGIYLVERGVNEQITSYGYALWWSFTAMQTQGANAPGPVTSPGIVIGAIWSIFSTVAFFGVIIGSLYAYFMLP
;
A
#
# COMPACT_ATOMS: atom_id res chain seq x y z
N MET A 1 44.55 -21.03 1.40
CA MET A 1 45.64 -20.61 0.51
C MET A 1 45.44 -19.13 0.27
N GLU A 2 46.39 -18.34 0.74
CA GLU A 2 46.29 -16.88 0.89
C GLU A 2 46.67 -16.21 -0.43
N ASP A 3 45.69 -15.61 -1.11
CA ASP A 3 45.90 -14.87 -2.35
C ASP A 3 46.78 -13.66 -2.07
N LYS A 4 48.08 -13.79 -2.39
CA LYS A 4 49.04 -12.68 -2.33
C LYS A 4 48.65 -11.64 -3.38
N GLU A 5 47.98 -10.57 -2.95
CA GLU A 5 47.72 -9.39 -3.79
C GLU A 5 49.07 -8.89 -4.37
N LYS A 6 49.21 -8.94 -5.71
CA LYS A 6 50.40 -8.43 -6.40
C LYS A 6 50.39 -6.91 -6.35
N PHE A 7 51.13 -6.34 -5.40
CA PHE A 7 51.46 -4.93 -5.37
C PHE A 7 52.59 -4.66 -6.38
N GLU A 8 52.33 -3.86 -7.42
CA GLU A 8 53.39 -3.31 -8.27
C GLU A 8 53.87 -1.99 -7.66
N GLU A 9 55.16 -1.92 -7.33
CA GLU A 9 55.83 -0.67 -6.95
C GLU A 9 56.01 0.20 -8.20
N VAL A 10 55.38 1.37 -8.22
CA VAL A 10 55.51 2.34 -9.31
C VAL A 10 56.63 3.32 -8.96
N LYS A 11 57.36 3.77 -9.98
CA LYS A 11 58.46 4.73 -9.82
C LYS A 11 57.98 5.97 -9.07
N PRO A 12 58.49 6.24 -7.85
CA PRO A 12 58.01 7.35 -7.02
C PRO A 12 58.48 8.69 -7.57
N LEU A 13 57.71 9.75 -7.31
CA LEU A 13 57.98 11.11 -7.76
C LEU A 13 58.98 11.85 -6.85
N LEU A 14 59.08 11.45 -5.58
CA LEU A 14 60.06 11.98 -4.62
C LEU A 14 60.99 10.87 -4.10
N PRO A 15 62.28 11.18 -3.84
CA PRO A 15 63.22 10.23 -3.25
C PRO A 15 62.77 9.80 -1.85
N GLY A 16 62.49 8.51 -1.66
CA GLY A 16 62.13 7.91 -0.36
C GLY A 16 60.70 7.40 -0.24
N ASP A 17 59.81 7.81 -1.15
CA ASP A 17 58.41 7.34 -1.11
C ASP A 17 58.24 5.99 -1.81
N LYS A 18 57.45 5.09 -1.22
CA LYS A 18 57.00 3.85 -1.86
C LYS A 18 55.56 4.01 -2.31
N VAL A 19 55.35 4.11 -3.63
CA VAL A 19 54.01 4.27 -4.21
C VAL A 19 53.55 2.91 -4.76
N LEU A 20 52.63 2.27 -4.04
CA LEU A 20 52.05 0.98 -4.43
C LEU A 20 50.76 1.21 -5.22
N ARG A 21 50.66 0.64 -6.43
CA ARG A 21 49.45 0.76 -7.25
C ARG A 21 48.55 -0.47 -7.06
N ILE A 22 47.46 -0.29 -6.31
CA ILE A 22 46.44 -1.34 -6.11
C ILE A 22 45.52 -1.37 -7.34
N HIS A 23 45.60 -2.42 -8.14
CA HIS A 23 44.69 -2.65 -9.27
C HIS A 23 43.34 -3.19 -8.76
N ARG A 24 42.54 -2.32 -8.11
CA ARG A 24 41.21 -2.69 -7.60
C ARG A 24 40.24 -2.87 -8.77
N ARG A 25 40.28 -4.01 -9.46
CA ARG A 25 39.22 -4.46 -10.37
C ARG A 25 37.98 -4.85 -9.55
N ARG A 26 37.35 -3.90 -8.86
CA ARG A 26 35.96 -4.14 -8.43
C ARG A 26 35.12 -4.07 -9.70
N PRO A 27 34.48 -5.17 -10.16
CA PRO A 27 33.47 -5.04 -11.17
C PRO A 27 32.44 -4.08 -10.57
N ARG A 28 32.21 -2.93 -11.21
CA ARG A 28 31.07 -2.07 -10.89
C ARG A 28 29.85 -2.96 -11.12
N ARG A 29 29.37 -3.65 -10.07
CA ARG A 29 28.06 -4.29 -10.06
C ARG A 29 27.12 -3.13 -10.31
N ARG A 30 26.73 -2.96 -11.57
CA ARG A 30 25.61 -2.08 -11.93
C ARG A 30 24.47 -2.65 -11.11
N LEU A 31 24.15 -1.98 -10.01
CA LEU A 31 22.91 -2.22 -9.31
C LEU A 31 21.86 -2.05 -10.41
N ARG A 32 21.29 -3.15 -10.87
CA ARG A 32 20.14 -3.11 -11.76
C ARG A 32 19.00 -2.63 -10.88
N ILE A 33 18.89 -1.31 -10.74
CA ILE A 33 17.73 -0.60 -10.18
C ILE A 33 16.61 -0.57 -11.24
N ALA A 34 16.48 -1.66 -12.01
CA ALA A 34 15.30 -1.87 -12.81
C ALA A 34 14.33 -2.61 -11.87
N PRO A 35 13.16 -2.04 -11.53
CA PRO A 35 12.15 -2.75 -10.79
C PRO A 35 11.85 -4.02 -11.57
N ASN A 36 12.08 -5.18 -10.96
CA ASN A 36 11.77 -6.44 -11.60
C ASN A 36 10.25 -6.58 -11.52
N ILE A 37 9.53 -6.02 -12.49
CA ILE A 37 8.06 -6.03 -12.60
C ILE A 37 7.47 -7.43 -12.30
N PRO A 38 8.07 -8.55 -12.77
CA PRO A 38 7.58 -9.90 -12.43
C PRO A 38 7.68 -10.24 -10.94
N ALA A 39 8.67 -9.69 -10.22
CA ALA A 39 8.84 -9.94 -8.79
C ALA A 39 7.75 -9.24 -7.96
N VAL A 40 7.29 -8.07 -8.39
CA VAL A 40 6.20 -7.33 -7.74
C VAL A 40 4.90 -8.13 -7.84
N PHE A 41 4.55 -8.63 -9.03
CA PHE A 41 3.33 -9.44 -9.18
C PHE A 41 3.35 -10.74 -8.38
N ARG A 42 4.49 -11.43 -8.30
CA ARG A 42 4.63 -12.60 -7.42
C ARG A 42 4.45 -12.24 -5.95
N PHE A 43 5.05 -11.14 -5.51
CA PHE A 43 4.92 -10.65 -4.14
C PHE A 43 3.46 -10.30 -3.78
N LEU A 44 2.73 -9.63 -4.66
CA LEU A 44 1.29 -9.38 -4.46
C LEU A 44 0.49 -10.69 -4.41
N GLY A 45 0.80 -11.65 -5.29
CA GLY A 45 0.17 -12.97 -5.27
C GLY A 45 0.44 -13.75 -3.98
N ASP A 46 1.67 -13.68 -3.48
CA ASP A 46 2.06 -14.30 -2.21
C ASP A 46 1.33 -13.67 -1.03
N ILE A 47 1.23 -12.34 -0.95
CA ILE A 47 0.45 -11.67 0.10
C ILE A 47 -1.01 -12.11 0.02
N ALA A 48 -1.62 -12.06 -1.16
CA ALA A 48 -3.04 -12.39 -1.32
C ALA A 48 -3.37 -13.84 -0.93
N THR A 49 -2.45 -14.79 -1.16
CA THR A 49 -2.70 -16.21 -0.93
C THR A 49 -2.25 -16.68 0.46
N LYS A 50 -1.17 -16.11 0.99
CA LYS A 50 -0.55 -16.55 2.26
C LYS A 50 -1.02 -15.76 3.48
N THR A 51 -1.76 -14.66 3.29
CA THR A 51 -2.31 -13.84 4.37
C THR A 51 -3.83 -13.83 4.32
N PRO A 52 -4.53 -13.49 5.42
CA PRO A 52 -6.00 -13.39 5.43
C PRO A 52 -6.53 -12.15 4.67
N LEU A 53 -5.77 -11.60 3.72
CA LEU A 53 -6.15 -10.41 2.94
C LEU A 53 -7.48 -10.62 2.20
N ILE A 54 -7.65 -11.73 1.47
CA ILE A 54 -8.85 -11.98 0.66
C ILE A 54 -10.13 -12.00 1.50
N PRO A 55 -10.25 -12.80 2.59
CA PRO A 55 -11.47 -12.80 3.39
C PRO A 55 -11.73 -11.45 4.07
N LEU A 56 -10.68 -10.71 4.45
CA LEU A 56 -10.83 -9.37 5.01
C LEU A 56 -11.35 -8.35 3.98
N ILE A 57 -10.87 -8.41 2.74
CA ILE A 57 -11.38 -7.56 1.65
C ILE A 57 -12.84 -7.91 1.34
N ILE A 58 -13.20 -9.19 1.30
CA ILE A 58 -14.59 -9.63 1.08
C ILE A 58 -15.50 -9.13 2.20
N ALA A 59 -15.07 -9.24 3.46
CA ALA A 59 -15.82 -8.73 4.60
C ALA A 59 -15.99 -7.20 4.53
N LEU A 60 -14.93 -6.46 4.20
CA LEU A 60 -14.98 -5.01 4.03
C LEU A 60 -15.93 -4.60 2.90
N ALA A 61 -15.88 -5.30 1.77
CA ALA A 61 -16.80 -5.08 0.65
C ALA A 61 -18.26 -5.39 1.05
N GLY A 62 -18.50 -6.47 1.79
CA GLY A 62 -19.83 -6.80 2.31
C GLY A 62 -20.38 -5.71 3.24
N LEU A 63 -19.57 -5.23 4.19
CA LEU A 63 -19.96 -4.11 5.05
C LEU A 63 -20.22 -2.83 4.24
N TRP A 64 -19.39 -2.54 3.24
CA TRP A 64 -19.60 -1.38 2.37
C TRP A 64 -20.95 -1.42 1.66
N LEU A 65 -21.32 -2.56 1.09
CA LEU A 65 -22.64 -2.75 0.45
C LEU A 65 -23.79 -2.57 1.45
N LEU A 66 -23.65 -3.10 2.67
CA LEU A 66 -24.67 -3.01 3.72
C LEU A 66 -24.87 -1.58 4.23
N PHE A 67 -23.78 -0.85 4.51
CA PHE A 67 -23.85 0.53 4.97
C PHE A 67 -24.37 1.47 3.89
N SER A 68 -23.95 1.26 2.64
CA SER A 68 -24.50 1.97 1.50
C SER A 68 -26.00 1.74 1.35
N TRP A 69 -26.47 0.52 1.62
CA TRP A 69 -27.89 0.18 1.57
C TRP A 69 -28.66 0.88 2.68
N GLY A 70 -28.10 0.91 3.90
CA GLY A 70 -28.67 1.66 5.03
C GLY A 70 -28.81 3.15 4.71
N ILE A 71 -27.78 3.78 4.14
CA ILE A 71 -27.83 5.20 3.72
C ILE A 71 -28.88 5.39 2.64
N TYR A 72 -28.92 4.52 1.63
CA TYR A 72 -29.93 4.61 0.57
C TYR A 72 -31.35 4.53 1.11
N LEU A 73 -31.65 3.58 2.01
CA LEU A 73 -33.01 3.43 2.56
C LEU A 73 -33.50 4.66 3.31
N VAL A 74 -32.61 5.32 4.04
CA VAL A 74 -32.95 6.46 4.89
C VAL A 74 -33.04 7.74 4.08
N GLU A 75 -32.20 7.89 3.05
CA GLU A 75 -32.15 9.10 2.22
C GLU A 75 -33.13 9.05 1.05
N ARG A 76 -33.64 7.86 0.68
CA ARG A 76 -34.57 7.67 -0.43
C ARG A 76 -35.86 8.45 -0.20
N GLY A 77 -36.14 9.38 -1.11
CA GLY A 77 -37.37 10.18 -1.09
C GLY A 77 -37.29 11.46 -0.26
N VAL A 78 -36.16 11.73 0.40
CA VAL A 78 -35.89 12.98 1.12
C VAL A 78 -34.75 13.75 0.47
N ASN A 79 -33.70 13.03 0.04
CA ASN A 79 -32.52 13.63 -0.56
C ASN A 79 -32.58 13.56 -2.08
N GLU A 80 -32.59 14.72 -2.74
CA GLU A 80 -32.57 14.81 -4.21
C GLU A 80 -31.24 14.39 -4.83
N GLN A 81 -30.19 14.23 -4.02
CA GLN A 81 -28.83 13.93 -4.48
C GLN A 81 -28.48 12.43 -4.35
N ILE A 82 -29.10 11.72 -3.40
CA ILE A 82 -28.99 10.25 -3.25
C ILE A 82 -30.23 9.61 -3.87
N THR A 83 -30.33 9.68 -5.19
CA THR A 83 -31.50 9.18 -5.95
C THR A 83 -31.44 7.67 -6.22
N SER A 84 -30.25 7.08 -6.21
CA SER A 84 -30.01 5.68 -6.54
C SER A 84 -29.05 5.02 -5.58
N TYR A 85 -29.16 3.69 -5.48
CA TYR A 85 -28.22 2.89 -4.69
C TYR A 85 -26.77 3.05 -5.17
N GLY A 86 -26.55 3.22 -6.48
CA GLY A 86 -25.23 3.48 -7.05
C GLY A 86 -24.60 4.78 -6.52
N TYR A 87 -25.41 5.82 -6.33
CA TYR A 87 -24.93 7.07 -5.72
C TYR A 87 -24.56 6.90 -4.25
N ALA A 88 -25.35 6.12 -3.50
CA ALA A 88 -25.00 5.77 -2.13
C ALA A 88 -23.69 4.96 -2.07
N LEU A 89 -23.45 4.05 -3.03
CA LEU A 89 -22.22 3.26 -3.09
C LEU A 89 -21.01 4.14 -3.34
N TRP A 90 -21.12 5.03 -4.33
CA TRP A 90 -20.11 6.03 -4.64
C TRP A 90 -19.80 6.90 -3.43
N TRP A 91 -20.82 7.46 -2.79
CA TRP A 91 -20.64 8.32 -1.62
C TRP A 91 -19.96 7.55 -0.47
N SER A 92 -20.45 6.36 -0.12
CA SER A 92 -19.83 5.50 0.91
C SER A 92 -18.38 5.15 0.58
N PHE A 93 -18.03 4.94 -0.69
CA PHE A 93 -16.65 4.69 -1.10
C PHE A 93 -15.77 5.93 -0.94
N THR A 94 -16.26 7.12 -1.27
CA THR A 94 -15.53 8.38 -1.03
C THR A 94 -15.38 8.69 0.46
N ALA A 95 -16.36 8.33 1.29
CA ALA A 95 -16.33 8.52 2.74
C ALA A 95 -15.30 7.64 3.47
N MET A 96 -14.88 6.53 2.85
CA MET A 96 -13.80 5.66 3.32
C MET A 96 -12.41 6.22 2.99
N GLN A 97 -12.32 7.12 2.01
CA GLN A 97 -11.06 7.74 1.61
C GLN A 97 -10.77 8.96 2.48
N THR A 98 -9.48 9.23 2.73
CA THR A 98 -9.05 10.37 3.54
C THR A 98 -9.26 11.72 2.87
N GLN A 99 -9.61 11.73 1.57
CA GLN A 99 -9.97 12.95 0.84
C GLN A 99 -11.24 13.61 1.41
N GLY A 100 -12.07 12.85 2.14
CA GLY A 100 -13.37 13.31 2.63
C GLY A 100 -14.45 13.15 1.56
N ALA A 101 -15.66 12.84 2.01
CA ALA A 101 -16.79 12.71 1.10
C ALA A 101 -17.11 14.08 0.48
N ASN A 102 -17.03 14.17 -0.85
CA ASN A 102 -17.44 15.38 -1.55
C ASN A 102 -18.94 15.59 -1.35
N ALA A 103 -19.34 16.83 -1.05
CA ALA A 103 -20.74 17.19 -1.00
C ALA A 103 -21.39 16.88 -2.37
N PRO A 104 -22.57 16.25 -2.40
CA PRO A 104 -23.51 16.18 -1.28
C PRO A 104 -23.59 14.83 -0.58
N GLY A 105 -23.65 14.84 0.76
CA GLY A 105 -23.82 13.66 1.59
C GLY A 105 -25.24 13.46 2.11
N PRO A 106 -25.45 12.50 3.01
CA PRO A 106 -26.74 12.27 3.64
C PRO A 106 -27.19 13.53 4.39
N VAL A 107 -28.46 13.90 4.20
CA VAL A 107 -29.07 15.10 4.81
C VAL A 107 -30.00 14.75 5.96
N THR A 108 -30.44 13.50 6.05
CA THR A 108 -31.32 13.05 7.13
C THR A 108 -30.52 12.82 8.41
N SER A 109 -31.10 13.12 9.58
CA SER A 109 -30.46 12.86 10.87
C SER A 109 -29.98 11.40 11.02
N PRO A 110 -30.80 10.37 10.75
CA PRO A 110 -30.35 8.98 10.76
C PRO A 110 -29.27 8.68 9.70
N GLY A 111 -29.36 9.24 8.49
CA GLY A 111 -28.37 9.03 7.43
C GLY A 111 -27.00 9.61 7.79
N ILE A 112 -26.97 10.78 8.44
CA ILE A 112 -25.73 11.40 8.96
C ILE A 112 -25.07 10.50 9.99
N VAL A 113 -25.83 9.93 10.94
CA VAL A 113 -25.28 9.03 11.97
C VAL A 113 -24.69 7.77 11.33
N ILE A 114 -25.41 7.12 10.42
CA ILE A 114 -24.94 5.93 9.71
C ILE A 114 -23.69 6.26 8.87
N GLY A 115 -23.71 7.39 8.16
CA GLY A 115 -22.60 7.86 7.34
C GLY A 115 -21.35 8.18 8.16
N ALA A 116 -21.50 8.79 9.34
CA ALA A 116 -20.40 9.08 10.25
C ALA A 116 -19.77 7.80 10.81
N ILE A 117 -20.59 6.84 11.27
CA ILE A 117 -20.12 5.53 11.73
C ILE A 117 -19.36 4.82 10.61
N TRP A 118 -19.94 4.79 9.41
CA TRP A 118 -19.32 4.20 8.24
C TRP A 118 -17.97 4.86 7.92
N SER A 119 -17.90 6.19 7.87
CA SER A 119 -16.67 6.92 7.49
C SER A 119 -15.52 6.61 8.44
N ILE A 120 -15.76 6.59 9.76
CA ILE A 120 -14.73 6.28 10.75
C ILE A 120 -14.33 4.81 10.65
N PHE A 121 -15.31 3.90 10.68
CA PHE A 121 -15.04 2.47 10.72
C PHE A 121 -14.37 1.98 9.43
N SER A 122 -14.87 2.38 8.27
CA SER A 122 -14.34 1.95 6.97
C SER A 122 -12.91 2.43 6.76
N THR A 123 -12.57 3.65 7.16
CA THR A 123 -11.20 4.18 7.08
C THR A 123 -10.26 3.32 7.92
N VAL A 124 -10.59 3.10 9.19
CA VAL A 124 -9.75 2.29 10.10
C VAL A 124 -9.63 0.85 9.61
N ALA A 125 -10.74 0.24 9.17
CA ALA A 125 -10.73 -1.12 8.65
C ALA A 125 -9.92 -1.24 7.36
N PHE A 126 -10.09 -0.33 6.40
CA PHE A 126 -9.38 -0.35 5.12
C PHE A 126 -7.87 -0.26 5.32
N PHE A 127 -7.38 0.75 6.05
CA PHE A 127 -5.95 0.88 6.31
C PHE A 127 -5.42 -0.24 7.21
N GLY A 128 -6.20 -0.66 8.21
CA GLY A 128 -5.86 -1.75 9.11
C GLY A 128 -5.67 -3.09 8.37
N VAL A 129 -6.54 -3.42 7.42
CA VAL A 129 -6.43 -4.64 6.61
C VAL A 129 -5.16 -4.62 5.76
N ILE A 130 -4.84 -3.49 5.11
CA ILE A 130 -3.63 -3.37 4.29
C ILE A 130 -2.37 -3.51 5.14
N ILE A 131 -2.26 -2.72 6.23
CA ILE A 131 -1.09 -2.71 7.11
C ILE A 131 -0.92 -4.07 7.79
N GLY A 132 -2.01 -4.65 8.30
CA GLY A 132 -2.01 -5.94 8.97
C GLY A 132 -1.60 -7.08 8.03
N SER A 133 -2.05 -7.06 6.77
CA SER A 133 -1.67 -8.08 5.79
C SER A 133 -0.20 -7.97 5.39
N LEU A 134 0.33 -6.75 5.23
CA LEU A 134 1.76 -6.54 4.98
C LEU A 134 2.61 -7.01 6.16
N TYR A 135 2.20 -6.67 7.38
CA TYR A 135 2.90 -7.10 8.60
C TYR A 135 2.90 -8.62 8.75
N ALA A 136 1.74 -9.25 8.56
CA ALA A 136 1.61 -10.70 8.60
C ALA A 136 2.52 -11.38 7.56
N TYR A 137 2.62 -10.82 6.35
CA TYR A 137 3.53 -11.34 5.34
C TYR A 137 5.00 -11.32 5.77
N PHE A 138 5.46 -10.24 6.41
CA PHE A 138 6.84 -10.15 6.90
C PHE A 138 7.12 -11.04 8.12
N MET A 139 6.09 -11.50 8.81
CA MET A 139 6.20 -12.44 9.94
C MET A 139 6.08 -13.91 9.53
N LEU A 140 5.79 -14.20 8.26
CA LEU A 140 5.82 -15.58 7.77
C LEU A 140 7.25 -16.15 7.92
N PRO A 141 7.40 -17.37 8.48
CA PRO A 141 8.71 -17.98 8.76
C PRO A 141 9.52 -18.31 7.51
#